data_AF-A0A7W7K099-F1
#
_entry.id   AF-A0A7W7K099-F1
#
_cell.length_a   1.000
_cell.length_b   1.000
_cell.length_c   1.000
_cell.angle_alpha   90.00
_cell.angle_beta   90.00
_cell.angle_gamma   90.00
#
_symmetry.space_group_name_H-M   'P 1'
#
loop_
_entity.id
_entity.type
_entity.pdbx_description
1 polymer ?
#
loop_
_entity_poly.entity_id
_entity_poly.type
_entity_poly.pdbx_seq_one_letter_code
_entity_poly.pdbx_strand_id
1 'polypeptide(L)'
;MDLLRPVPAALMDEAKRREIAARREAMRGRIGREEQRAALWGDDEKLAAAGTPFRLRYRDEEDRPDWRGGLVPAGLFHLEWDSVAHAHETVFENERPAFARAALAARIGPDDLFWVVPGNGLAPIIEISRAGFDLHAEMLMELGSEMWLSGAPDWLIEFRKWDVRIAG
;
A
#
# COMPACT_ATOMS: atom_id res chain seq x y z
N MET A 1 -49.02 -17.27 22.88
CA MET A 1 -49.35 -17.28 21.43
C MET A 1 -48.86 -15.96 20.86
N ASP A 2 -47.66 -15.96 20.28
CA ASP A 2 -47.10 -14.78 19.64
C ASP A 2 -47.70 -14.59 18.25
N LEU A 3 -48.49 -13.52 18.11
CA LEU A 3 -48.99 -13.05 16.84
C LEU A 3 -47.85 -12.35 16.09
N LEU A 4 -47.36 -13.00 15.04
CA LEU A 4 -46.54 -12.41 13.99
C LEU A 4 -47.26 -11.15 13.45
N ARG A 5 -46.89 -9.98 13.98
CA ARG A 5 -47.33 -8.71 13.41
C ARG A 5 -46.64 -8.52 12.06
N PRO A 6 -47.40 -8.24 10.97
CA PRO A 6 -46.79 -7.97 9.67
C PRO A 6 -45.92 -6.72 9.77
N VAL A 7 -44.70 -6.79 9.23
CA VAL A 7 -43.79 -5.64 9.16
C VAL A 7 -44.41 -4.59 8.22
N PRO A 8 -44.63 -3.35 8.68
CA PRO A 8 -45.18 -2.26 7.88
C PRO A 8 -44.45 -2.08 6.55
N ALA A 9 -45.17 -1.88 5.44
CA ALA A 9 -44.60 -1.72 4.10
C ALA A 9 -43.54 -0.60 4.00
N ALA A 10 -43.65 0.45 4.83
CA ALA A 10 -42.66 1.52 4.93
C ALA A 10 -41.31 1.06 5.54
N LEU A 11 -41.33 0.11 6.48
CA LEU A 11 -40.12 -0.51 7.04
C LEU A 11 -39.47 -1.49 6.05
N MET A 12 -40.26 -2.15 5.21
CA MET A 12 -39.74 -2.94 4.09
C MET A 12 -39.08 -2.05 3.01
N ASP A 13 -39.64 -0.87 2.73
CA ASP A 13 -39.05 0.10 1.80
C ASP A 13 -37.75 0.71 2.34
N GLU A 14 -37.68 1.02 3.65
CA GLU A 14 -36.46 1.51 4.29
C GLU A 14 -35.35 0.44 4.35
N ALA A 15 -35.69 -0.80 4.71
CA ALA A 15 -34.75 -1.92 4.69
C ALA A 15 -34.17 -2.15 3.29
N LYS A 16 -35.03 -2.12 2.26
CA LYS A 16 -34.62 -2.25 0.86
C LYS A 16 -33.76 -1.09 0.37
N ARG A 17 -34.03 0.15 0.82
CA ARG A 17 -33.17 1.32 0.54
C ARG A 17 -31.79 1.16 1.17
N ARG A 18 -31.70 0.69 2.42
CA ARG A 18 -30.43 0.42 3.11
C ARG A 18 -29.64 -0.69 2.39
N GLU A 19 -30.30 -1.76 1.98
CA GLU A 19 -29.69 -2.84 1.20
C GLU A 19 -29.12 -2.35 -0.14
N ILE A 20 -29.89 -1.55 -0.90
CA ILE A 20 -29.43 -0.96 -2.16
C ILE A 20 -28.24 -0.01 -1.93
N ALA A 21 -28.29 0.81 -0.87
CA ALA A 21 -27.19 1.70 -0.51
C ALA A 21 -25.91 0.91 -0.16
N ALA A 22 -26.03 -0.14 0.66
CA ALA A 22 -24.91 -1.02 1.00
C ALA A 22 -24.33 -1.71 -0.25
N ARG A 23 -25.18 -2.18 -1.17
CA ARG A 23 -24.74 -2.79 -2.43
C ARG A 23 -24.03 -1.79 -3.35
N ARG A 24 -24.52 -0.55 -3.42
CA ARG A 24 -23.85 0.53 -4.19
C ARG A 24 -22.50 0.87 -3.59
N GLU A 25 -22.40 0.92 -2.27
CA GLU A 25 -21.15 1.18 -1.57
C GLU A 25 -20.14 0.07 -1.79
N ALA A 26 -20.56 -1.19 -1.64
CA ALA A 26 -19.72 -2.35 -1.95
C ALA A 26 -19.23 -2.35 -3.41
N MET A 27 -20.10 -1.97 -4.36
CA MET A 27 -19.73 -1.87 -5.77
C MET A 27 -18.73 -0.73 -6.03
N ARG A 28 -18.91 0.43 -5.38
CA ARG A 28 -17.95 1.54 -5.44
C ARG A 28 -16.60 1.14 -4.87
N GLY A 29 -16.58 0.46 -3.73
CA GLY A 29 -15.36 -0.09 -3.15
C GLY A 29 -14.63 -1.03 -4.12
N ARG A 30 -15.37 -1.94 -4.77
CA ARG A 30 -14.78 -2.85 -5.77
C ARG A 30 -14.17 -2.10 -6.96
N ILE A 31 -14.89 -1.14 -7.55
CA ILE A 31 -14.38 -0.32 -8.66
C ILE A 31 -13.12 0.44 -8.22
N GLY A 32 -13.15 1.04 -7.02
CA GLY A 32 -11.98 1.74 -6.48
C GLY A 32 -10.77 0.84 -6.26
N ARG A 33 -10.96 -0.44 -5.91
CA ARG A 33 -9.85 -1.41 -5.82
C ARG A 33 -9.32 -1.84 -7.18
N GLU A 34 -10.20 -2.01 -8.17
CA GLU A 34 -9.80 -2.29 -9.56
C GLU A 34 -8.98 -1.13 -10.15
N GLU A 35 -9.41 0.12 -9.92
CA GLU A 35 -8.69 1.32 -10.33
C GLU A 35 -7.32 1.44 -9.64
N GLN A 36 -7.26 1.21 -8.32
CA GLN A 36 -6.00 1.18 -7.59
C GLN A 36 -5.07 0.10 -8.15
N ARG A 37 -5.56 -1.13 -8.36
CA ARG A 37 -4.77 -2.24 -8.88
C ARG A 37 -4.25 -1.96 -10.29
N ALA A 38 -5.04 -1.34 -11.16
CA ALA A 38 -4.61 -0.94 -12.49
C ALA A 38 -3.41 0.05 -12.46
N ALA A 39 -3.27 0.84 -11.39
CA ALA A 39 -2.13 1.74 -11.20
C ALA A 39 -0.82 1.02 -10.82
N LEU A 40 -0.81 -0.31 -10.65
CA LEU A 40 0.41 -1.14 -10.57
C LEU A 40 0.91 -1.61 -11.94
N TRP A 41 0.20 -1.28 -13.04
CA TRP A 41 0.61 -1.65 -14.41
C TRP A 41 0.94 -3.15 -14.61
N GLY A 42 0.30 -4.03 -13.85
CA GLY A 42 0.46 -5.48 -13.94
C GLY A 42 1.66 -6.06 -13.18
N ASP A 43 2.37 -5.27 -12.36
CA ASP A 43 3.50 -5.78 -11.56
C ASP A 43 3.06 -6.79 -10.48
N ASP A 44 1.84 -6.67 -9.98
CA ASP A 44 1.23 -7.69 -9.12
C ASP A 44 1.00 -9.02 -9.86
N GLU A 45 0.65 -8.98 -11.14
CA GLU A 45 0.51 -10.18 -11.97
C GLU A 45 1.85 -10.86 -12.20
N LYS A 46 2.93 -10.08 -12.36
CA LYS A 46 4.31 -10.60 -12.47
C LYS A 46 4.75 -11.28 -11.17
N LEU A 47 4.51 -10.66 -10.02
CA LEU A 47 4.79 -11.27 -8.71
C LEU A 47 4.01 -12.58 -8.53
N ALA A 48 2.73 -12.59 -8.89
CA ALA A 48 1.88 -13.77 -8.81
C ALA A 48 2.36 -14.89 -9.76
N ALA A 49 2.72 -14.55 -11.00
CA ALA A 49 3.26 -15.49 -11.98
C ALA A 49 4.60 -16.10 -11.54
N ALA A 50 5.42 -15.33 -10.82
CA ALA A 50 6.66 -15.81 -10.20
C ALA A 50 6.43 -16.67 -8.93
N GLY A 51 5.18 -16.85 -8.49
CA GLY A 51 4.85 -17.59 -7.28
C GLY A 51 5.33 -16.91 -5.99
N THR A 52 5.59 -15.61 -6.03
CA THR A 52 6.07 -14.85 -4.86
C THR A 52 4.90 -14.48 -3.97
N PRO A 53 4.91 -14.83 -2.67
CA PRO A 53 3.85 -14.43 -1.75
C PRO A 53 3.86 -12.90 -1.51
N PHE A 54 2.73 -12.24 -1.71
CA PHE A 54 2.52 -10.83 -1.37
C PHE A 54 1.05 -10.56 -1.03
N ARG A 55 0.77 -9.39 -0.43
CA ARG A 55 -0.59 -8.87 -0.23
C ARG A 55 -0.68 -7.44 -0.74
N LEU A 56 -1.82 -7.11 -1.34
CA LEU A 56 -2.16 -5.73 -1.69
C LEU A 56 -2.94 -5.11 -0.54
N ARG A 57 -2.49 -3.95 -0.05
CA ARG A 57 -3.17 -3.15 0.97
C ARG A 57 -3.80 -1.94 0.31
N TYR A 58 -5.12 -1.87 0.35
CA TYR A 58 -5.90 -0.83 -0.33
C TYR A 58 -6.23 0.35 0.59
N ARG A 59 -6.48 1.52 0.01
CA ARG A 59 -6.83 2.76 0.72
C ARG A 59 -8.05 2.64 1.65
N ASP A 60 -9.02 1.82 1.26
CA ASP A 60 -10.28 1.62 1.96
C ASP A 60 -10.19 0.62 3.13
N GLU A 61 -9.01 0.05 3.42
CA GLU A 61 -8.82 -0.82 4.58
C GLU A 61 -8.92 -0.04 5.91
N GLU A 62 -9.63 -0.63 6.87
CA GLU A 62 -9.86 -0.06 8.22
C GLU A 62 -8.61 -0.12 9.10
N ASP A 63 -7.80 -1.17 8.96
CA ASP A 63 -6.58 -1.37 9.73
C ASP A 63 -5.41 -0.64 9.05
N ARG A 64 -4.99 0.47 9.66
CA ARG A 64 -3.97 1.36 9.12
C ARG A 64 -2.81 1.43 10.11
N PRO A 65 -1.58 1.02 9.71
CA PRO A 65 -0.40 1.26 10.52
C PRO A 65 -0.26 2.75 10.84
N ASP A 66 0.31 3.08 12.00
CA ASP A 66 0.69 4.45 12.33
C ASP A 66 1.99 4.81 11.60
N TRP A 67 1.87 5.12 10.31
CA TRP A 67 3.04 5.39 9.48
C TRP A 67 3.72 6.68 9.92
N ARG A 68 5.04 6.62 10.18
CA ARG A 68 5.87 7.81 10.42
C ARG A 68 5.59 8.87 9.37
N GLY A 69 5.17 10.05 9.83
CA GLY A 69 4.88 11.22 8.99
C GLY A 69 3.57 11.20 8.20
N GLY A 70 2.57 10.41 8.61
CA GLY A 70 1.19 10.57 8.13
C GLY A 70 0.93 10.03 6.72
N LEU A 71 1.72 9.05 6.28
CA LEU A 71 1.57 8.32 5.01
C LEU A 71 0.26 7.50 5.00
N VAL A 72 -0.88 8.16 4.84
CA VAL A 72 -2.16 7.50 4.57
C VAL A 72 -2.16 7.01 3.12
N PRO A 73 -2.64 5.78 2.85
CA PRO A 73 -2.47 5.14 1.56
C PRO A 73 -3.25 5.93 0.51
N ALA A 74 -2.53 6.34 -0.52
CA ALA A 74 -3.05 6.83 -1.77
C ALA A 74 -3.88 8.15 -1.65
N GLY A 75 -3.21 9.31 -1.61
CA GLY A 75 -3.94 10.58 -1.79
C GLY A 75 -3.23 11.85 -1.35
N LEU A 76 -2.19 11.76 -0.51
CA LEU A 76 -1.37 12.91 -0.17
C LEU A 76 0.10 12.58 -0.45
N PHE A 77 0.69 13.39 -1.33
CA PHE A 77 1.89 13.06 -2.09
C PHE A 77 3.21 13.29 -1.38
N HIS A 78 3.25 13.87 -0.19
CA HIS A 78 4.54 14.25 0.38
C HIS A 78 4.57 14.09 1.89
N LEU A 79 5.56 13.33 2.34
CA LEU A 79 6.07 13.44 3.69
C LEU A 79 6.86 14.76 3.78
N GLU A 80 6.50 15.61 4.73
CA GLU A 80 7.26 16.82 5.06
C GLU A 80 8.52 16.43 5.86
N TRP A 81 9.55 16.00 5.15
CA TRP A 81 10.83 15.57 5.74
C TRP A 81 11.50 16.63 6.62
N ASP A 82 11.21 17.91 6.41
CA ASP A 82 11.73 19.00 7.25
C ASP A 82 11.30 18.85 8.73
N SER A 83 10.21 18.11 8.98
CA SER A 83 9.68 17.82 10.31
C SER A 83 10.15 16.47 10.89
N VAL A 84 10.89 15.67 10.12
CA VAL A 84 11.30 14.30 10.48
C VAL A 84 12.81 14.23 10.54
N ALA A 85 13.38 13.74 11.65
CA ALA A 85 14.81 13.47 11.72
C ALA A 85 15.17 12.36 10.72
N HIS A 86 16.06 12.67 9.77
CA HIS A 86 16.41 11.77 8.68
C HIS A 86 17.87 11.92 8.23
N ALA A 87 18.39 10.85 7.66
CA ALA A 87 19.61 10.85 6.87
C ALA A 87 19.26 11.03 5.38
N HIS A 88 20.24 11.50 4.61
CA HIS A 88 20.12 11.75 3.18
C HIS A 88 21.31 11.12 2.46
N GLU A 89 21.06 10.44 1.34
CA GLU A 89 22.08 9.86 0.47
C GLU A 89 21.76 10.14 -1.01
N THR A 90 22.81 10.25 -1.84
CA THR A 90 22.65 10.32 -3.30
C THR A 90 22.78 8.93 -3.87
N VAL A 91 21.69 8.42 -4.47
CA VAL A 91 21.64 7.10 -5.12
C VAL A 91 21.06 7.27 -6.52
N PHE A 92 21.78 6.79 -7.54
CA PHE A 92 21.28 6.84 -8.91
C PHE A 92 20.23 5.75 -9.16
N GLU A 93 19.33 5.96 -10.13
CA GLU A 93 18.21 5.06 -10.44
C GLU A 93 18.67 3.59 -10.62
N ASN A 94 19.78 3.37 -11.32
CA ASN A 94 20.34 2.03 -11.57
C ASN A 94 20.97 1.37 -10.33
N GLU A 95 21.23 2.12 -9.26
CA GLU A 95 21.82 1.63 -8.02
C GLU A 95 20.76 1.34 -6.95
N ARG A 96 19.54 1.86 -7.13
CA ARG A 96 18.46 1.75 -6.16
C ARG A 96 18.14 0.31 -5.72
N PRO A 97 18.08 -0.71 -6.62
CA PRO A 97 17.81 -2.07 -6.18
C PRO A 97 18.90 -2.60 -5.24
N ALA A 98 20.17 -2.37 -5.57
CA ALA A 98 21.29 -2.80 -4.75
C ALA A 98 21.31 -2.07 -3.40
N PHE A 99 21.05 -0.76 -3.42
CA PHE A 99 20.94 0.06 -2.20
C PHE A 99 19.80 -0.43 -1.31
N ALA A 100 18.61 -0.64 -1.87
CA ALA A 100 17.44 -1.12 -1.15
C ALA A 100 17.70 -2.47 -0.47
N ARG A 101 18.27 -3.44 -1.21
CA ARG A 101 18.64 -4.75 -0.64
C ARG A 101 19.60 -4.60 0.55
N ALA A 102 20.63 -3.76 0.43
CA ALA A 102 21.58 -3.52 1.51
C ALA A 102 20.94 -2.84 2.73
N ALA A 103 20.11 -1.82 2.48
CA ALA A 103 19.40 -1.08 3.52
C ALA A 103 18.39 -1.96 4.27
N LEU A 104 17.69 -2.86 3.58
CA LEU A 104 16.76 -3.82 4.18
C LEU A 104 17.51 -4.90 4.96
N ALA A 105 18.60 -5.46 4.41
CA ALA A 105 19.40 -6.49 5.09
C ALA A 105 20.00 -6.00 6.43
N ALA A 106 20.24 -4.69 6.56
CA ALA A 106 20.68 -4.08 7.81
C ALA A 106 19.57 -3.88 8.85
N ARG A 107 18.29 -4.03 8.47
CA ARG A 107 17.11 -3.70 9.29
C ARG A 107 16.26 -4.91 9.64
N ILE A 108 16.06 -5.83 8.70
CA ILE A 108 15.08 -6.92 8.80
C ILE A 108 15.65 -8.24 8.28
N GLY A 109 15.14 -9.34 8.83
CA GLY A 109 15.42 -10.71 8.39
C GLY A 109 14.78 -11.04 7.04
N PRO A 110 15.18 -12.16 6.41
CA PRO A 110 14.67 -12.57 5.10
C PRO A 110 13.16 -12.82 5.06
N ASP A 111 12.58 -13.32 6.14
CA ASP A 111 11.16 -13.67 6.23
C ASP A 111 10.27 -12.54 6.77
N ASP A 112 10.89 -11.43 7.22
CA ASP A 112 10.16 -10.30 7.77
C ASP A 112 9.40 -9.59 6.66
N LEU A 113 8.14 -9.25 6.95
CA LEU A 113 7.27 -8.50 6.07
C LEU A 113 7.52 -7.01 6.22
N PHE A 114 7.46 -6.31 5.10
CA PHE A 114 7.52 -4.87 5.04
C PHE A 114 6.68 -4.38 3.86
N TRP A 115 6.61 -3.07 3.68
CA TRP A 115 5.76 -2.46 2.68
C TRP A 115 6.54 -1.73 1.61
N VAL A 116 6.21 -2.04 0.34
CA VAL A 116 6.59 -1.28 -0.84
C VAL A 116 5.43 -0.35 -1.20
N VAL A 117 5.68 0.96 -1.15
CA VAL A 117 4.67 1.99 -1.36
C VAL A 117 4.99 2.73 -2.67
N PRO A 118 4.15 2.60 -3.71
CA PRO A 118 4.37 3.32 -4.96
C PRO A 118 4.18 4.84 -4.82
N GLY A 119 5.05 5.62 -5.49
CA GLY A 119 5.03 7.09 -5.59
C GLY A 119 3.76 7.72 -6.11
N ASN A 120 2.99 6.97 -6.90
CA ASN A 120 1.90 7.51 -7.69
C ASN A 120 0.65 7.87 -6.87
N GLY A 121 0.60 7.52 -5.58
CA GLY A 121 -0.53 7.87 -4.69
C GLY A 121 -1.87 7.28 -5.12
N LEU A 122 -1.87 6.31 -6.03
CA LEU A 122 -3.05 5.68 -6.62
C LEU A 122 -3.01 4.16 -6.49
N ALA A 123 -1.83 3.55 -6.59
CA ALA A 123 -1.64 2.12 -6.45
C ALA A 123 -1.83 1.66 -5.00
N PRO A 124 -2.28 0.41 -4.78
CA PRO A 124 -2.23 -0.20 -3.47
C PRO A 124 -0.79 -0.39 -3.02
N ILE A 125 -0.60 -0.49 -1.71
CA ILE A 125 0.69 -0.82 -1.10
C ILE A 125 0.91 -2.33 -1.25
N ILE A 126 2.15 -2.74 -1.52
CA ILE A 126 2.52 -4.16 -1.60
C ILE A 126 3.20 -4.54 -0.28
N GLU A 127 2.58 -5.45 0.47
CA GLU A 127 3.18 -6.12 1.63
C GLU A 127 3.87 -7.40 1.17
N ILE A 128 5.18 -7.50 1.39
CA ILE A 128 6.03 -8.59 0.87
C ILE A 128 7.14 -8.91 1.86
N SER A 129 7.68 -10.14 1.83
CA SER A 129 8.87 -10.48 2.61
C SER A 129 10.13 -9.87 2.00
N ARG A 130 11.17 -9.65 2.82
CA ARG A 130 12.47 -9.19 2.33
C ARG A 130 13.07 -10.14 1.29
N ALA A 131 12.97 -11.45 1.47
CA ALA A 131 13.40 -12.44 0.48
C ALA A 131 12.61 -12.35 -0.83
N GLY A 132 11.30 -12.11 -0.76
CA GLY A 132 10.46 -11.89 -1.94
C GLY A 132 10.84 -10.61 -2.68
N PHE A 133 11.09 -9.52 -1.95
CA PHE A 133 11.58 -8.28 -2.55
C PHE A 133 12.95 -8.46 -3.20
N ASP A 134 13.90 -9.14 -2.55
CA ASP A 134 15.25 -9.33 -3.09
C ASP A 134 15.22 -10.00 -4.48
N LEU A 135 14.28 -10.92 -4.73
CA LEU A 135 14.11 -11.58 -6.04
C LEU A 135 13.58 -10.66 -7.14
N HIS A 136 12.86 -9.59 -6.77
CA HIS A 136 12.13 -8.72 -7.70
C HIS A 136 12.50 -7.25 -7.56
N ALA A 137 13.60 -6.93 -6.89
CA ALA A 137 13.96 -5.56 -6.51
C ALA A 137 14.07 -4.65 -7.74
N GLU A 138 14.62 -5.15 -8.85
CA GLU A 138 14.74 -4.37 -10.09
C GLU A 138 13.37 -3.89 -10.60
N MET A 139 12.38 -4.79 -10.63
CA MET A 139 11.01 -4.46 -11.04
C MET A 139 10.31 -3.57 -10.01
N LEU A 140 10.40 -3.92 -8.72
CA LEU A 140 9.70 -3.18 -7.66
C LEU A 140 10.25 -1.76 -7.49
N MET A 141 11.54 -1.55 -7.77
CA MET A 141 12.17 -0.23 -7.73
C MET A 141 11.81 0.67 -8.93
N GLU A 142 11.12 0.13 -9.93
CA GLU A 142 10.64 0.84 -11.13
C GLU A 142 9.15 1.24 -11.04
N LEU A 143 8.45 0.92 -9.95
CA LEU A 143 7.02 1.22 -9.71
C LEU A 143 6.64 2.71 -9.68
N GLY A 144 7.59 3.60 -9.98
CA GLY A 144 7.40 5.03 -10.09
C GLY A 144 8.73 5.79 -10.04
N SER A 145 8.69 7.08 -10.36
CA SER A 145 9.85 7.97 -10.15
C SER A 145 10.18 8.16 -8.67
N GLU A 146 9.16 8.04 -7.82
CA GLU A 146 9.21 8.09 -6.37
C GLU A 146 8.65 6.79 -5.81
N MET A 147 9.17 6.35 -4.67
CA MET A 147 8.66 5.17 -3.96
C MET A 147 9.16 5.16 -2.52
N TRP A 148 8.48 4.39 -1.66
CA TRP A 148 8.93 4.17 -0.30
C TRP A 148 9.04 2.70 0.05
N LEU A 149 9.99 2.40 0.91
CA LEU A 149 10.05 1.16 1.68
C LEU A 149 9.80 1.51 3.14
N SER A 150 9.01 0.70 3.82
CA SER A 150 8.61 1.00 5.19
C SER A 150 8.48 -0.25 6.02
N GLY A 151 8.87 -0.14 7.29
CA GLY A 151 8.55 -1.05 8.37
C GLY A 151 7.74 -0.32 9.45
N ALA A 152 6.83 0.57 9.04
CA ALA A 152 5.92 1.31 9.91
C ALA A 152 5.49 0.54 11.19
N PRO A 153 5.55 1.20 12.37
CA PRO A 153 5.86 2.62 12.58
C PRO A 153 7.37 2.93 12.66
N ASP A 154 8.25 1.96 12.48
CA ASP A 154 9.62 2.07 13.00
C ASP A 154 10.59 2.81 12.08
N TRP A 155 10.50 2.60 10.77
CA TRP A 155 11.44 3.18 9.80
C TRP A 155 10.79 3.41 8.44
N LEU A 156 11.37 4.33 7.68
CA LEU A 156 10.95 4.70 6.33
C LEU A 156 12.16 5.03 5.46
N ILE A 157 12.15 4.57 4.22
CA ILE A 157 13.11 4.91 3.18
C ILE A 157 12.33 5.44 1.98
N GLU A 158 12.55 6.69 1.59
CA GLU A 158 12.04 7.26 0.35
C GLU A 158 13.12 7.26 -0.71
N PHE A 159 12.77 6.83 -1.92
CA PHE A 159 13.59 6.97 -3.11
C PHE A 159 12.97 8.00 -4.03
N ARG A 160 13.76 9.01 -4.40
CA ARG A 160 13.48 10.03 -5.43
C ARG A 160 14.56 9.96 -6.50
N LYS A 161 14.34 10.67 -7.61
CA LYS A 161 15.19 10.61 -8.82
C LYS A 161 16.70 10.45 -8.55
N TRP A 162 17.26 11.26 -7.64
CA TRP A 162 18.68 11.22 -7.26
C TRP A 162 18.90 11.36 -5.74
N ASP A 163 17.88 11.09 -4.94
CA ASP A 163 17.87 11.37 -3.50
C ASP A 163 17.20 10.20 -2.77
N VAL A 164 17.82 9.74 -1.69
CA VAL A 164 17.25 8.77 -0.77
C VAL A 164 17.22 9.36 0.63
N ARG A 165 16.05 9.34 1.25
CA ARG A 165 15.83 9.83 2.62
C ARG A 165 15.47 8.68 3.54
N ILE A 166 16.08 8.65 4.71
CA ILE A 166 16.03 7.52 5.62
C ILE A 166 15.69 8.03 7.02
N ALA A 167 14.59 7.54 7.60
CA ALA A 167 14.22 7.82 8.99
C ALA A 167 14.10 6.53 9.80
N GLY A 168 14.53 6.60 11.07
CA GLY A 168 14.63 5.43 11.96
C GLY A 168 15.81 4.53 11.62
#